data_AF-A0A353LW59-F1
#
_entry.id   AF-A0A353LW59-F1
#
_cell.length_a   1.000
_cell.length_b   1.000
_cell.length_c   1.000
_cell.angle_alpha   90.00
_cell.angle_beta   90.00
_cell.angle_gamma   90.00
#
_symmetry.space_group_name_H-M   'P 1'
#
loop_
_entity.id
_entity.type
_entity.pdbx_description
1 polymer ?
#
loop_
_entity_poly.entity_id
_entity_poly.type
_entity_poly.pdbx_seq_one_letter_code
_entity_poly.pdbx_strand_id
1 'polypeptide(L)'
;MPINPREGEILLLSKVGPLILTVTLILALSIQAHAFDFQGIEELIHTKEVPQIQQAIDLLERHLEGTPEDGEALWLVAKAYLYLGDRLEQDVLETLKKGQEYAEAAVEYLPGSPHPYFWHASLIGRVGQTKGILSSLFMVRPMKDSLDKVLELDDSYADAHWVLSQLS
;
A
#
# COMPACT_ATOMS: atom_id res chain seq x y z
N MET A 1 50.97 -39.62 35.03
CA MET A 1 49.67 -40.31 35.12
C MET A 1 48.61 -39.31 34.68
N PRO A 2 48.01 -39.43 33.49
CA PRO A 2 47.02 -38.45 33.05
C PRO A 2 45.70 -38.69 33.79
N ILE A 3 45.15 -37.63 34.38
CA ILE A 3 43.86 -37.62 35.06
C ILE A 3 42.79 -37.61 33.96
N ASN A 4 42.06 -38.72 33.83
CA ASN A 4 40.94 -38.85 32.90
C ASN A 4 39.81 -37.90 33.38
N PRO A 5 39.30 -36.97 32.55
CA PRO A 5 38.21 -36.10 32.95
C PRO A 5 37.00 -36.92 33.38
N ARG A 6 36.44 -36.57 34.54
CA ARG A 6 35.37 -37.33 35.21
C ARG A 6 34.12 -37.33 34.33
N GLU A 7 33.52 -38.51 34.14
CA GLU A 7 32.36 -38.77 33.28
C GLU A 7 31.20 -37.77 33.42
N GLY A 8 31.09 -37.07 34.57
CA GLY A 8 30.13 -35.99 34.81
C GLY A 8 30.32 -34.75 33.93
N GLU A 9 31.54 -34.35 33.58
CA GLU A 9 31.78 -33.18 32.70
C GLU A 9 31.42 -33.49 31.24
N ILE A 10 31.66 -34.73 30.80
CA ILE A 10 31.34 -35.22 29.45
C ILE A 10 29.81 -35.31 29.26
N LEU A 11 29.08 -35.67 30.31
CA LEU A 11 27.62 -35.74 30.31
C LEU A 11 26.96 -34.35 30.33
N LEU A 12 27.58 -33.35 30.96
CA LEU A 12 27.08 -31.97 30.93
C LEU A 12 27.32 -31.32 29.56
N LEU A 13 28.50 -31.49 28.96
CA LEU A 13 28.80 -30.98 27.62
C LEU A 13 27.87 -31.52 26.52
N SER A 14 27.42 -32.78 26.62
CA SER A 14 26.52 -33.40 25.63
C SER A 14 25.06 -32.94 25.72
N LYS A 15 24.61 -32.41 26.87
CA LYS A 15 23.22 -31.91 27.06
C LYS A 15 23.07 -30.42 26.73
N VAL A 16 24.15 -29.64 26.82
CA VAL A 16 24.13 -28.18 26.59
C VAL A 16 24.04 -27.86 25.09
N GLY A 17 24.67 -28.68 24.23
CA GLY A 17 24.59 -28.55 22.77
C GLY A 17 23.17 -28.57 22.20
N PRO A 18 22.33 -29.59 22.49
CA PRO A 18 20.95 -29.63 22.00
C PRO A 18 20.06 -28.59 22.66
N LEU A 19 20.33 -28.15 23.90
CA LEU A 19 19.56 -27.11 24.58
C LEU A 19 19.81 -25.71 23.99
N ILE A 20 21.07 -25.39 23.64
CA ILE A 20 21.40 -24.14 22.94
C ILE A 20 20.81 -24.16 21.53
N LEU A 21 20.86 -25.31 20.84
CA LEU A 21 20.29 -25.46 19.51
C LEU A 21 18.77 -25.26 19.50
N THR A 22 18.05 -25.80 20.50
CA THR A 22 16.60 -25.61 20.61
C THR A 22 16.20 -24.19 21.00
N VAL A 23 16.94 -23.53 21.90
CA VAL A 23 16.70 -22.12 22.25
C VAL A 23 16.97 -21.19 21.06
N THR A 24 18.00 -21.47 20.24
CA THR A 24 18.29 -20.69 19.03
C THR A 24 17.22 -20.88 17.95
N LEU A 25 16.68 -22.10 17.82
CA LEU A 25 15.60 -22.43 16.89
C LEU A 25 14.27 -21.75 17.27
N ILE A 26 13.95 -21.67 18.57
CA ILE A 26 12.74 -21.00 19.07
C ILE A 26 12.85 -19.47 18.92
N LEU A 27 14.04 -18.89 19.09
CA LEU A 27 14.26 -17.46 18.86
C LEU A 27 14.18 -17.09 17.37
N ALA A 28 14.66 -17.97 16.48
CA ALA A 28 14.56 -17.79 15.02
C ALA A 28 13.11 -17.90 14.50
N LEU A 29 12.23 -18.63 15.18
CA LEU A 29 10.81 -18.76 14.80
C LEU A 29 9.92 -17.57 15.21
N SER A 30 10.44 -16.60 15.97
CA SER A 30 9.63 -15.53 16.56
C SER A 30 9.43 -14.30 15.66
N ILE A 31 10.09 -14.24 14.50
CA ILE A 31 9.84 -13.19 13.49
C ILE A 31 8.83 -13.74 12.48
N GLN A 32 7.59 -13.94 12.94
CA GLN A 32 6.46 -14.02 12.03
C GLN A 32 6.13 -12.58 11.63
N ALA A 33 6.86 -12.03 10.66
CA ALA A 33 6.42 -10.84 9.95
C ALA A 33 5.10 -11.22 9.25
N HIS A 34 3.97 -10.92 9.87
CA HIS A 34 2.69 -11.09 9.21
C HIS A 34 2.70 -10.10 8.05
N ALA A 35 2.67 -10.62 6.82
CA ALA A 35 2.50 -9.77 5.65
C ALA A 35 1.20 -8.98 5.83
N PHE A 36 1.23 -7.69 5.50
CA PHE A 36 0.03 -6.85 5.56
C PHE A 36 -1.00 -7.38 4.54
N ASP A 37 -2.25 -7.54 4.97
CA ASP A 37 -3.30 -8.17 4.18
C ASP A 37 -3.92 -7.18 3.17
N PHE A 38 -3.20 -6.89 2.10
CA PHE A 38 -3.66 -5.98 1.04
C PHE A 38 -4.95 -6.46 0.38
N GLN A 39 -5.13 -7.77 0.21
CA GLN A 39 -6.34 -8.32 -0.39
C GLN A 39 -7.57 -8.04 0.47
N GLY A 40 -7.48 -8.29 1.79
CA GLY A 40 -8.58 -7.98 2.71
C GLY A 40 -8.91 -6.49 2.74
N ILE A 41 -7.91 -5.61 2.64
CA ILE A 41 -8.13 -4.16 2.51
C ILE A 41 -8.86 -3.81 1.21
N GLU A 42 -8.46 -4.40 0.09
CA GLU A 42 -9.16 -4.20 -1.17
C GLU A 42 -10.62 -4.63 -1.08
N GLU A 43 -10.90 -5.79 -0.49
CA GLU A 43 -12.27 -6.27 -0.28
C GLU A 43 -13.12 -5.26 0.50
N LEU A 44 -12.57 -4.64 1.56
CA LEU A 44 -13.23 -3.57 2.30
C LEU A 44 -13.56 -2.37 1.41
N ILE A 45 -12.63 -1.91 0.58
CA ILE A 45 -12.86 -0.77 -0.35
C ILE A 45 -13.90 -1.15 -1.42
N HIS A 46 -13.86 -2.40 -1.92
CA HIS A 46 -14.76 -2.91 -2.93
C HIS A 46 -16.22 -3.02 -2.47
N THR A 47 -16.48 -3.12 -1.16
CA THR A 47 -17.83 -3.03 -0.60
C THR A 47 -18.54 -1.73 -0.97
N LYS A 48 -17.77 -0.66 -1.23
CA LYS A 48 -18.29 0.68 -1.52
C LYS A 48 -19.14 1.26 -0.38
N GLU A 49 -19.04 0.70 0.83
CA GLU A 49 -19.72 1.21 2.00
C GLU A 49 -18.78 2.13 2.79
N VAL A 50 -19.28 3.31 3.20
CA VAL A 50 -18.46 4.34 3.88
C VAL A 50 -17.74 3.80 5.12
N PRO A 51 -18.40 3.04 6.04
CA PRO A 51 -17.71 2.52 7.23
C PRO A 51 -16.53 1.59 6.89
N GLN A 52 -16.65 0.77 5.86
CA GLN A 52 -15.64 -0.20 5.44
C GLN A 52 -14.48 0.49 4.71
N ILE A 53 -14.78 1.50 3.89
CA ILE A 53 -13.73 2.34 3.29
C ILE A 53 -12.96 3.07 4.39
N GLN A 54 -13.65 3.62 5.39
CA GLN A 54 -12.98 4.28 6.52
C GLN A 54 -12.12 3.29 7.32
N GLN A 55 -12.63 2.09 7.57
CA GLN A 55 -11.85 1.02 8.20
C GLN A 55 -10.59 0.66 7.40
N ALA A 56 -10.71 0.58 6.06
CA ALA A 56 -9.56 0.34 5.18
C ALA A 56 -8.52 1.46 5.30
N ILE A 57 -8.95 2.73 5.27
CA ILE A 57 -8.07 3.89 5.47
C ILE A 57 -7.37 3.80 6.82
N ASP A 58 -8.10 3.58 7.91
CA ASP A 58 -7.52 3.53 9.25
C ASP A 58 -6.49 2.40 9.40
N LEU A 59 -6.69 1.26 8.72
CA LEU A 59 -5.75 0.13 8.71
C LEU A 59 -4.49 0.46 7.92
N LEU A 60 -4.63 1.08 6.74
CA LEU A 60 -3.52 1.48 5.89
C LEU A 60 -2.69 2.60 6.50
N GLU A 61 -3.32 3.64 7.06
CA GLU A 61 -2.61 4.75 7.70
C GLU A 61 -1.79 4.25 8.90
N ARG A 62 -2.34 3.36 9.73
CA ARG A 62 -1.58 2.72 10.83
C ARG A 62 -0.40 1.87 10.36
N HIS A 63 -0.52 1.22 9.20
CA HIS A 63 0.59 0.47 8.60
C HIS A 63 1.69 1.42 8.11
N LEU A 64 1.30 2.51 7.47
CA LEU A 64 2.21 3.54 6.97
C LEU A 64 2.93 4.31 8.09
N GLU A 65 2.41 4.35 9.32
CA GLU A 65 3.17 4.89 10.47
C GLU A 65 4.48 4.13 10.72
N GLY A 66 4.52 2.81 10.46
CA GLY A 66 5.70 1.96 10.61
C GLY A 66 6.49 1.75 9.32
N THR A 67 5.85 1.98 8.17
CA THR A 67 6.41 1.73 6.82
C THR A 67 5.98 2.82 5.83
N PRO A 68 6.41 4.08 6.04
CA PRO A 68 5.91 5.22 5.28
C PRO A 68 6.22 5.16 3.77
N GLU A 69 7.22 4.37 3.37
CA GLU A 69 7.62 4.12 1.99
C GLU A 69 6.94 2.91 1.34
N ASP A 70 5.98 2.25 2.02
CA ASP A 70 5.26 1.12 1.42
C ASP A 70 4.32 1.61 0.31
N GLY A 71 4.84 1.60 -0.91
CA GLY A 71 4.13 2.08 -2.07
C GLY A 71 2.85 1.32 -2.41
N GLU A 72 2.73 0.04 -2.02
CA GLU A 72 1.49 -0.73 -2.18
C GLU A 72 0.41 -0.18 -1.26
N ALA A 73 0.76 0.08 0.01
CA ALA A 73 -0.15 0.70 0.96
C ALA A 73 -0.52 2.14 0.55
N LEU A 74 0.44 2.92 0.02
CA LEU A 74 0.22 4.30 -0.41
C LEU A 74 -0.79 4.40 -1.56
N TRP A 75 -0.69 3.59 -2.62
CA TRP A 75 -1.68 3.68 -3.69
C TRP A 75 -3.04 3.14 -3.23
N LEU A 76 -3.05 2.14 -2.36
CA LEU A 76 -4.29 1.53 -1.89
C LEU A 76 -5.08 2.49 -0.97
N VAL A 77 -4.39 3.26 -0.12
CA VAL A 77 -5.04 4.32 0.66
C VAL A 77 -5.50 5.47 -0.23
N ALA A 78 -4.77 5.81 -1.29
CA ALA A 78 -5.22 6.79 -2.28
C ALA A 78 -6.52 6.35 -2.98
N LYS A 79 -6.61 5.09 -3.41
CA LYS A 79 -7.85 4.46 -3.92
C LYS A 79 -8.98 4.57 -2.90
N ALA A 80 -8.72 4.26 -1.64
CA ALA A 80 -9.73 4.35 -0.59
C ALA A 80 -10.25 5.79 -0.40
N TYR A 81 -9.36 6.78 -0.38
CA TYR A 81 -9.73 8.20 -0.30
C TYR A 81 -10.56 8.68 -1.49
N LEU A 82 -10.25 8.23 -2.72
CA LEU A 82 -11.08 8.50 -3.89
C LEU A 82 -12.50 7.97 -3.68
N TYR A 83 -12.61 6.70 -3.27
CA TYR A 83 -13.91 6.05 -3.05
C TYR A 83 -14.69 6.70 -1.90
N LEU A 84 -14.01 7.15 -0.85
CA LEU A 84 -14.63 7.90 0.24
C LEU A 84 -15.15 9.25 -0.28
N GLY A 85 -14.31 10.02 -0.98
CA GLY A 85 -14.68 11.33 -1.52
C GLY A 85 -15.91 11.29 -2.42
N ASP A 86 -16.04 10.27 -3.27
CA ASP A 86 -17.20 10.06 -4.15
C ASP A 86 -18.51 9.73 -3.40
N ARG A 87 -18.44 9.49 -2.08
CA ARG A 87 -19.58 9.12 -1.23
C ARG A 87 -19.93 10.16 -0.18
N LEU A 88 -19.10 11.19 -0.01
CA LEU A 88 -19.35 12.25 0.93
C LEU A 88 -20.17 13.38 0.28
N GLU A 89 -20.97 14.06 1.09
CA GLU A 89 -21.65 15.31 0.69
C GLU A 89 -20.88 16.56 1.12
N GLN A 90 -20.01 16.42 2.12
CA GLN A 90 -19.19 17.47 2.71
C GLN A 90 -17.72 17.07 2.67
N ASP A 91 -16.81 18.05 2.73
CA ASP A 91 -15.36 17.85 2.77
C ASP A 91 -14.75 17.06 1.59
N VAL A 92 -15.55 16.80 0.54
CA VAL A 92 -15.17 16.05 -0.67
C VAL A 92 -13.83 16.50 -1.23
N LEU A 93 -13.61 17.81 -1.36
CA LEU A 93 -12.36 18.34 -1.90
C LEU A 93 -11.15 18.04 -1.02
N GLU A 94 -11.31 18.12 0.30
CA GLU A 94 -10.23 17.83 1.25
C GLU A 94 -9.90 16.34 1.25
N THR A 95 -10.93 15.49 1.28
CA THR A 95 -10.79 14.03 1.18
C THR A 95 -10.06 13.60 -0.10
N LEU A 96 -10.45 14.16 -1.25
CA LEU A 96 -9.81 13.87 -2.52
C LEU A 96 -8.37 14.37 -2.58
N LYS A 97 -8.07 15.54 -2.00
CA LYS A 97 -6.69 16.05 -1.94
C LYS A 97 -5.79 15.17 -1.08
N LYS A 98 -6.28 14.70 0.07
CA LYS A 98 -5.53 13.76 0.91
C LYS A 98 -5.22 12.46 0.16
N GLY A 99 -6.19 11.93 -0.59
CA GLY A 99 -5.94 10.82 -1.49
C GLY A 99 -4.87 11.12 -2.56
N GLN A 100 -4.92 12.32 -3.15
CA GLN A 100 -3.95 12.75 -4.15
C GLN A 100 -2.52 12.80 -3.59
N GLU A 101 -2.33 13.30 -2.37
CA GLU A 101 -1.02 13.33 -1.69
C GLU A 101 -0.46 11.91 -1.50
N TYR A 102 -1.30 10.95 -1.11
CA TYR A 102 -0.88 9.54 -1.03
C TYR A 102 -0.54 8.94 -2.39
N ALA A 103 -1.28 9.27 -3.46
CA ALA A 103 -0.98 8.80 -4.79
C ALA A 103 0.35 9.38 -5.33
N GLU A 104 0.63 10.65 -5.04
CA GLU A 104 1.90 11.31 -5.36
C GLU A 104 3.06 10.58 -4.67
N ALA A 105 2.93 10.30 -3.36
CA ALA A 105 3.91 9.50 -2.63
C ALA A 105 4.05 8.07 -3.19
N ALA A 106 2.95 7.43 -3.56
CA ALA A 106 2.97 6.09 -4.16
C ALA A 106 3.74 6.06 -5.48
N VAL A 107 3.64 7.11 -6.31
CA VAL A 107 4.42 7.23 -7.55
C VAL A 107 5.92 7.33 -7.25
N GLU A 108 6.30 8.02 -6.16
CA GLU A 108 7.70 8.14 -5.73
C GLU A 108 8.27 6.81 -5.23
N TYR A 109 7.52 6.08 -4.39
CA TYR A 109 8.01 4.87 -3.73
C TYR A 109 7.77 3.57 -4.50
N LEU A 110 6.83 3.56 -5.45
CA LEU A 110 6.53 2.41 -6.33
C LEU A 110 6.43 2.82 -7.81
N PRO A 111 7.49 3.42 -8.38
CA PRO A 111 7.45 3.96 -9.75
C PRO A 111 7.35 2.88 -10.84
N GLY A 112 7.57 1.60 -10.49
CA GLY A 112 7.49 0.46 -11.41
C GLY A 112 6.11 -0.20 -11.50
N SER A 113 5.14 0.23 -10.69
CA SER A 113 3.77 -0.28 -10.74
C SER A 113 2.87 0.68 -11.53
N PRO A 114 1.95 0.19 -12.37
CA PRO A 114 0.96 1.04 -13.03
C PRO A 114 -0.06 1.64 -12.05
N HIS A 115 -0.34 0.97 -10.92
CA HIS A 115 -1.44 1.36 -10.02
C HIS A 115 -1.29 2.78 -9.41
N PRO A 116 -0.11 3.19 -8.87
CA PRO A 116 0.09 4.55 -8.39
C PRO A 116 -0.26 5.62 -9.42
N TYR A 117 0.21 5.47 -10.67
CA TYR A 117 -0.07 6.45 -11.73
C TYR A 117 -1.55 6.50 -12.11
N PHE A 118 -2.23 5.35 -12.14
CA PHE A 118 -3.65 5.28 -12.44
C PHE A 118 -4.51 6.00 -11.38
N TRP A 119 -4.24 5.73 -10.11
CA TRP A 119 -4.97 6.37 -9.01
C TRP A 119 -4.61 7.86 -8.87
N HIS A 120 -3.36 8.23 -9.13
CA HIS A 120 -2.95 9.63 -9.23
C HIS A 120 -3.73 10.39 -10.32
N ALA A 121 -3.82 9.83 -11.54
CA ALA A 121 -4.61 10.41 -12.63
C ALA A 121 -6.10 10.55 -12.24
N SER A 122 -6.65 9.51 -11.61
CA SER A 122 -8.04 9.50 -11.17
C SER A 122 -8.32 10.61 -10.15
N LEU A 123 -7.46 10.76 -9.15
CA LEU A 123 -7.56 11.79 -8.11
C LEU A 123 -7.38 13.20 -8.66
N ILE A 124 -6.40 13.43 -9.55
CA ILE A 124 -6.25 14.72 -10.26
C ILE A 124 -7.57 15.10 -10.96
N GLY A 125 -8.15 14.15 -11.69
CA GLY A 125 -9.41 14.37 -12.41
C GLY A 125 -10.55 14.73 -11.47
N ARG A 126 -10.70 13.99 -10.36
CA ARG A 126 -11.77 14.25 -9.39
C ARG A 126 -11.57 15.57 -8.65
N VAL A 127 -10.36 15.90 -8.23
CA VAL A 127 -10.05 17.21 -7.62
C VAL A 127 -10.36 18.34 -8.59
N GLY A 128 -10.00 18.20 -9.88
CA GLY A 128 -10.35 19.18 -10.92
C GLY A 128 -11.85 19.37 -11.06
N GLN A 129 -12.60 18.27 -11.19
CA GLN A 129 -14.05 18.28 -11.32
C GLN A 129 -14.75 18.89 -10.11
N THR A 130 -14.30 18.57 -8.89
CA THR A 130 -14.82 19.14 -7.64
C THR A 130 -14.58 20.65 -7.52
N LYS A 131 -13.48 21.16 -8.09
CA LYS A 131 -13.18 22.61 -8.17
C LYS A 131 -13.94 23.34 -9.29
N GLY A 132 -14.56 22.62 -10.22
CA GLY A 132 -15.35 23.16 -11.31
C GLY A 132 -14.64 23.19 -12.67
N ILE A 133 -15.39 23.53 -13.72
CA ILE A 133 -15.02 23.29 -15.12
C ILE A 133 -13.67 23.88 -15.55
N LEU A 134 -13.33 25.09 -15.10
CA LEU A 134 -12.06 25.72 -15.45
C LEU A 134 -10.88 24.94 -14.87
N SER A 135 -10.99 24.48 -13.61
CA SER A 135 -9.96 23.65 -12.99
C SER A 135 -9.83 22.33 -13.72
N SER A 136 -10.93 21.66 -14.08
CA SER A 136 -10.92 20.40 -14.82
C SER A 136 -10.15 20.48 -16.13
N LEU A 137 -10.30 21.57 -16.89
CA LEU A 137 -9.60 21.76 -18.17
C LEU A 137 -8.08 21.80 -17.99
N PHE A 138 -7.57 22.44 -16.93
CA PHE A 138 -6.14 22.45 -16.63
C PHE A 138 -5.61 21.08 -16.16
N MET A 139 -6.48 20.21 -15.65
CA MET A 139 -6.10 18.88 -15.15
C MET A 139 -5.97 17.84 -16.28
N VAL A 140 -6.49 18.10 -17.48
CA VAL A 140 -6.45 17.13 -18.60
C VAL A 140 -5.04 16.67 -18.92
N ARG A 141 -4.10 17.61 -19.03
CA ARG A 141 -2.70 17.28 -19.37
C ARG A 141 -2.00 16.41 -18.31
N PRO A 142 -1.96 16.80 -17.02
CA PRO A 142 -1.32 15.95 -16.01
C PRO A 142 -2.01 14.58 -15.81
N MET A 143 -3.32 14.49 -16.02
CA MET A 143 -4.02 13.20 -16.07
C MET A 143 -3.51 12.34 -17.22
N LYS A 144 -3.44 12.91 -18.42
CA LYS A 144 -2.93 12.20 -19.60
C LYS A 144 -1.50 11.74 -19.41
N ASP A 145 -0.61 12.61 -18.92
CA ASP A 145 0.79 12.25 -18.66
C ASP A 145 0.88 11.06 -17.68
N SER A 146 0.03 11.00 -16.65
CA SER A 146 -0.04 9.88 -15.71
C SER A 146 -0.60 8.60 -16.36
N LEU A 147 -1.67 8.70 -17.16
CA LEU A 147 -2.28 7.55 -17.84
C LEU A 147 -1.40 6.98 -18.96
N ASP A 148 -0.69 7.84 -19.68
CA ASP A 148 0.32 7.41 -20.65
C ASP A 148 1.41 6.59 -19.91
N LYS A 149 1.81 7.02 -18.70
CA LYS A 149 2.73 6.24 -17.88
C LYS A 149 2.18 4.89 -17.40
N VAL A 150 0.87 4.81 -17.10
CA VAL A 150 0.20 3.53 -16.83
C VAL A 150 0.37 2.59 -18.01
N LEU A 151 0.08 3.05 -19.23
CA LEU A 151 0.15 2.24 -20.43
C LEU A 151 1.58 1.93 -20.90
N GLU A 152 2.58 2.72 -20.50
CA GLU A 152 3.99 2.35 -20.65
C GLU A 152 4.38 1.15 -19.77
N LEU A 153 3.81 1.04 -18.57
CA LEU A 153 4.11 -0.02 -17.60
C LEU A 153 3.27 -1.27 -17.83
N ASP A 154 2.00 -1.09 -18.21
CA ASP A 154 1.05 -2.14 -18.55
C ASP A 154 0.15 -1.66 -19.70
N ASP A 155 0.48 -2.07 -20.92
CA ASP A 155 -0.27 -1.70 -22.14
C ASP A 155 -1.68 -2.30 -22.18
N SER A 156 -1.96 -3.28 -21.32
CA SER A 156 -3.21 -4.01 -21.23
C SER A 156 -4.14 -3.49 -20.13
N TYR A 157 -3.72 -2.43 -19.42
CA TYR A 157 -4.48 -1.82 -18.33
C TYR A 157 -5.80 -1.20 -18.83
N ALA A 158 -6.86 -2.00 -18.82
CA ALA A 158 -8.14 -1.69 -19.49
C ALA A 158 -8.76 -0.37 -19.03
N ASP A 159 -8.70 -0.08 -17.72
CA ASP A 159 -9.27 1.14 -17.17
C ASP A 159 -8.54 2.39 -17.67
N ALA A 160 -7.23 2.32 -17.95
CA ALA A 160 -6.48 3.47 -18.46
C ALA A 160 -6.88 3.80 -19.91
N HIS A 161 -7.04 2.79 -20.76
CA HIS A 161 -7.62 2.96 -22.10
C HIS A 161 -9.02 3.56 -22.04
N TRP A 162 -9.85 3.07 -21.13
CA TRP A 162 -11.19 3.61 -20.94
C TRP A 162 -11.15 5.09 -20.55
N VAL A 163 -10.37 5.49 -19.54
CA VAL A 163 -10.29 6.90 -19.11
C VAL A 163 -9.75 7.79 -20.25
N LEU A 164 -8.69 7.37 -20.95
CA LEU A 164 -8.14 8.14 -22.07
C LEU A 164 -9.17 8.37 -23.19
N SER A 165 -10.06 7.41 -23.44
CA SER A 165 -11.14 7.56 -24.42
C SER A 165 -12.18 8.63 -24.04
N GLN A 166 -12.24 9.01 -22.76
CA GLN A 166 -13.15 10.06 -22.27
C GLN A 166 -12.50 11.44 -22.27
N LEU A 167 -11.19 11.53 -22.50
CA LEU A 167 -10.42 12.79 -22.52
C LEU A 167 -10.25 13.39 -23.94
N SER A 168 -10.75 12.70 -24.96
CA SER A 168 -10.65 13.07 -26.39
C SER A 168 -11.70 14.07 -26.85
#